data_AF-A0A2V7XA36-F1
#
_entry.id   AF-A0A2V7XA36-F1
#
_cell.length_a   1.000
_cell.length_b   1.000
_cell.length_c   1.000
_cell.angle_alpha   90.00
_cell.angle_beta   90.00
_cell.angle_gamma   90.00
#
_symmetry.space_group_name_H-M   'P 1'
#
loop_
_entity.id
_entity.type
_entity.pdbx_description
1 polymer ?
#
loop_
_entity_poly.entity_id
_entity_poly.type
_entity_poly.pdbx_seq_one_letter_code
_entity_poly.pdbx_strand_id
1 'polypeptide(L)'
;MKKCILALLVGLAATLSFLSCGGGKKTATSSGLTERVLASQGVTASFSFGSLVFINGRNDTLPRVSPLHAGTSPGLMVLSPTRNILATFDSATNSVYAVDTVKETTIGNVRVPGPTTSVVIPTASPIAYAAVPTASINGFAFLGAVEVMNFSSGSFTSIAVSNAQTVVSDTTGSKLLVFSGDSDLVTVLSPSLAVPPVDTSCTNTPGNGVCTVVPGFDRPVYAVINGSTAYILNCGPQCGGTQASIAVFDLPTLTITKTIPVHAATWALLNGSTLYVAGTPPTNHACTGQTTAATICGRLDVIDTGSGSVTATAVITDGYHQRMDLTSNGQLFVGARDCTNVGNVNNPGTGEVRGCLSIYHPSDGSVVIPPDNGNVDGLQAFTTRNVEYVAEGGALRVYDTTRDVLLVNNFLPQGTINVVGYVGDVKAIDFF
;
A
#
# COMPACT_ATOMS: atom_id res chain seq x y z
N MET A 1 30.66 47.74 36.46
CA MET A 1 31.15 46.34 36.40
C MET A 1 30.07 45.26 36.26
N LYS A 2 28.82 45.43 36.74
CA LYS A 2 27.78 44.37 36.63
C LYS A 2 27.12 44.22 35.24
N LYS A 3 27.16 45.24 34.37
CA LYS A 3 26.53 45.19 33.03
C LYS A 3 27.42 44.58 31.94
N CYS A 4 28.75 44.71 32.04
CA CYS A 4 29.68 44.11 31.07
C CYS A 4 29.81 42.58 31.22
N ILE A 5 29.66 42.05 32.44
CA ILE A 5 29.73 40.61 32.70
C ILE A 5 28.48 39.90 32.17
N LEU A 6 27.31 40.54 32.23
CA LEU A 6 26.07 39.98 31.69
C LEU A 6 26.07 39.95 30.15
N ALA A 7 26.66 40.96 29.49
CA ALA A 7 26.82 40.98 28.04
C ALA A 7 27.79 39.90 27.53
N LEU A 8 28.84 39.59 28.29
CA LEU A 8 29.78 38.51 27.98
C LEU A 8 29.16 37.11 28.19
N LEU A 9 28.31 36.92 29.21
CA LEU A 9 27.60 35.65 29.45
C LEU A 9 26.49 35.38 28.42
N VAL A 10 25.76 36.42 27.98
CA VAL A 10 24.75 36.27 26.91
C VAL A 10 25.41 36.12 25.54
N GLY A 11 26.57 36.76 25.30
CA GLY A 11 27.38 36.56 24.09
C GLY A 11 27.96 35.14 23.98
N LEU A 12 28.44 34.56 25.10
CA LEU A 12 28.98 33.20 25.10
C LEU A 12 27.89 32.12 24.97
N ALA A 13 26.69 32.38 25.51
CA ALA A 13 25.53 31.49 25.34
C ALA A 13 24.98 31.51 23.91
N ALA A 14 25.06 32.64 23.20
CA ALA A 14 24.61 32.75 21.80
C ALA A 14 25.59 32.14 20.78
N THR A 15 26.87 31.96 21.15
CA THR A 15 27.87 31.26 20.29
C THR A 15 27.84 29.73 20.42
N LEU A 16 27.08 29.18 21.36
CA LEU A 16 26.88 27.73 21.54
C LEU A 16 25.62 27.21 20.83
N SER A 17 24.87 28.06 20.12
CA SER A 17 23.60 27.69 19.47
C SER A 17 23.68 27.46 17.96
N PHE A 18 24.88 27.52 17.35
CA PHE A 18 25.05 27.43 15.89
C PHE A 18 26.16 26.46 15.43
N LEU A 19 26.30 25.31 16.07
CA LEU A 19 27.04 24.17 15.50
C LEU A 19 26.39 22.84 15.90
N SER A 20 25.20 22.59 15.36
CA SER A 20 24.74 21.22 15.11
C SER A 20 24.21 21.10 13.68
N CYS A 21 25.03 21.54 12.72
CA CYS A 21 25.10 20.83 11.45
C CYS A 21 25.82 19.51 11.74
N GLY A 22 25.07 18.55 12.27
CA GLY A 22 25.48 17.16 12.31
C GLY A 22 25.60 16.66 10.87
N GLY A 23 26.71 16.97 10.22
CA GLY A 23 27.27 16.15 9.15
C GLY A 23 27.68 14.82 9.77
N GLY A 24 26.69 14.04 10.24
CA GLY A 24 26.89 12.65 10.55
C GLY A 24 27.46 12.04 9.28
N LYS A 25 28.63 11.41 9.39
CA LYS A 25 29.11 10.50 8.35
C LYS A 25 27.92 9.61 8.03
N LYS A 26 27.34 9.73 6.82
CA LYS A 26 26.35 8.77 6.34
C LYS A 26 27.04 7.42 6.51
N THR A 27 26.54 6.60 7.44
CA THR A 27 26.99 5.21 7.54
C THR A 27 26.86 4.64 6.15
N ALA A 28 27.98 4.24 5.56
CA ALA A 28 27.98 3.70 4.21
C ALA A 28 26.99 2.53 4.20
N THR A 29 25.93 2.68 3.41
CA THR A 29 25.00 1.59 3.11
C THR A 29 25.78 0.49 2.38
N SER A 30 25.38 -0.77 2.53
CA SER A 30 26.10 -1.89 1.88
C SER A 30 26.14 -1.71 0.34
N SER A 31 25.06 -1.17 -0.23
CA SER A 31 24.90 -0.83 -1.65
C SER A 31 25.70 0.39 -2.10
N GLY A 32 26.10 1.27 -1.18
CA GLY A 32 26.72 2.56 -1.49
C GLY A 32 25.80 3.57 -2.17
N LEU A 33 24.50 3.29 -2.27
CA LEU A 33 23.50 4.17 -2.89
C LEU A 33 23.02 5.23 -1.91
N THR A 34 22.70 6.42 -2.43
CA THR A 34 22.19 7.54 -1.64
C THR A 34 20.67 7.66 -1.64
N GLU A 35 20.02 7.15 -2.69
CA GLU A 35 18.56 7.09 -2.84
C GLU A 35 18.21 5.67 -3.27
N ARG A 36 17.68 4.89 -2.33
CA ARG A 36 17.46 3.46 -2.50
C ARG A 36 16.00 3.15 -2.70
N VAL A 37 15.76 2.38 -3.74
CA VAL A 37 14.45 1.82 -4.05
C VAL A 37 14.62 0.32 -4.22
N LEU A 38 13.67 -0.45 -3.71
CA LEU A 38 13.57 -1.88 -3.95
C LEU A 38 12.36 -2.15 -4.84
N ALA A 39 12.53 -3.03 -5.82
CA ALA A 39 11.45 -3.59 -6.62
C ALA A 39 11.41 -5.10 -6.42
N SER A 40 10.22 -5.66 -6.30
CA SER A 40 10.07 -7.12 -6.25
C SER A 40 10.23 -7.68 -7.66
N GLN A 41 11.16 -8.59 -7.82
CA GLN A 41 11.46 -9.26 -9.08
C GLN A 41 10.98 -10.70 -8.97
N GLY A 42 9.90 -11.02 -9.68
CA GLY A 42 9.50 -12.40 -9.91
C GLY A 42 9.98 -12.87 -11.27
N VAL A 43 10.36 -14.15 -11.35
CA VAL A 43 10.86 -14.75 -12.60
C VAL A 43 10.19 -16.09 -12.83
N THR A 44 9.79 -16.33 -14.08
CA THR A 44 9.25 -17.62 -14.53
C THR A 44 10.31 -18.49 -15.21
N ALA A 45 11.53 -17.97 -15.40
CA ALA A 45 12.61 -18.62 -16.13
C ALA A 45 13.65 -19.27 -15.20
N SER A 46 14.20 -20.42 -15.62
CA SER A 46 15.10 -21.28 -14.82
C SER A 46 16.50 -20.71 -14.55
N PHE A 47 16.90 -19.64 -15.25
CA PHE A 47 18.26 -19.06 -15.20
C PHE A 47 18.32 -17.72 -14.48
N SER A 48 17.23 -17.28 -13.88
CA SER A 48 17.17 -16.09 -13.03
C SER A 48 16.52 -16.47 -11.72
N PHE A 49 16.90 -15.79 -10.65
CA PHE A 49 16.33 -16.02 -9.33
C PHE A 49 15.50 -14.81 -8.94
N GLY A 50 14.28 -15.05 -8.45
CA GLY A 50 13.47 -13.99 -7.89
C GLY A 50 14.17 -13.36 -6.69
N SER A 51 13.95 -12.07 -6.48
CA SER A 51 14.65 -11.30 -5.45
C SER A 51 14.01 -9.92 -5.26
N LEU A 52 14.54 -9.15 -4.32
CA LEU A 52 14.33 -7.71 -4.27
C LEU A 52 15.54 -7.02 -4.90
N VAL A 53 15.33 -6.38 -6.04
CA VAL A 53 16.40 -5.71 -6.77
C VAL A 53 16.53 -4.27 -6.31
N PHE A 54 17.77 -3.81 -6.16
CA PHE A 54 18.05 -2.40 -5.92
C PHE A 54 17.87 -1.59 -7.20
N ILE A 55 17.32 -0.40 -7.03
CA ILE A 55 17.28 0.65 -8.03
C ILE A 55 17.92 1.89 -7.41
N ASN A 56 18.81 2.52 -8.18
CA ASN A 56 19.34 3.82 -7.85
C ASN A 56 18.25 4.87 -8.11
N GLY A 57 17.56 5.27 -7.06
CA GLY A 57 16.50 6.27 -7.09
C GLY A 57 16.98 7.64 -7.55
N ARG A 58 18.28 7.93 -7.61
CA ARG A 58 18.75 9.25 -8.06
C ARG A 58 18.67 9.44 -9.58
N ASN A 59 18.84 8.37 -10.33
CA ASN A 59 18.96 8.42 -11.79
C ASN A 59 18.26 7.26 -12.51
N ASP A 60 17.40 6.52 -11.81
CA ASP A 60 16.54 5.48 -12.36
C ASP A 60 17.31 4.30 -13.00
N THR A 61 18.49 3.95 -12.45
CA THR A 61 19.32 2.86 -13.00
C THR A 61 19.40 1.65 -12.08
N LEU A 62 19.66 0.48 -12.66
CA LEU A 62 20.02 -0.72 -11.90
C LEU A 62 21.51 -0.67 -11.55
N PRO A 63 21.86 -0.59 -10.27
CA PRO A 63 23.25 -0.58 -9.82
C PRO A 63 23.83 -2.00 -9.82
N ARG A 64 25.17 -2.10 -9.81
CA ARG A 64 25.88 -3.38 -9.68
C ARG A 64 25.95 -3.81 -8.20
N VAL A 65 24.79 -4.07 -7.62
CA VAL A 65 24.62 -4.49 -6.22
C VAL A 65 23.86 -5.82 -6.20
N SER A 66 24.28 -6.74 -5.33
CA SER A 66 23.57 -8.01 -5.15
C SER A 66 22.16 -7.75 -4.64
N PRO A 67 21.13 -8.38 -5.23
CA PRO A 67 19.77 -8.22 -4.76
C PRO A 67 19.55 -8.92 -3.40
N LEU A 68 18.50 -8.52 -2.69
CA LEU A 68 18.12 -9.14 -1.42
C LEU A 68 17.29 -10.39 -1.66
N HIS A 69 17.55 -11.43 -0.87
CA HIS A 69 16.81 -12.69 -0.98
C HIS A 69 15.36 -12.54 -0.49
N ALA A 70 14.41 -12.99 -1.30
CA ALA A 70 12.97 -12.88 -1.03
C ALA A 70 12.14 -13.97 -1.72
N GLY A 71 12.65 -15.20 -1.78
CA GLY A 71 12.00 -16.28 -2.52
C GLY A 71 12.23 -16.18 -4.03
N THR A 72 11.32 -16.72 -4.84
CA THR A 72 11.49 -16.82 -6.31
C THR A 72 10.44 -16.05 -7.09
N SER A 73 9.33 -15.71 -6.46
CA SER A 73 8.21 -14.97 -7.03
C SER A 73 7.69 -13.91 -6.03
N PRO A 74 8.55 -13.03 -5.48
CA PRO A 74 8.10 -11.95 -4.62
C PRO A 74 7.17 -11.01 -5.39
N GLY A 75 6.09 -10.58 -4.74
CA GLY A 75 5.11 -9.65 -5.29
C GLY A 75 4.84 -8.49 -4.34
N LEU A 76 3.69 -8.54 -3.66
CA LEU A 76 3.25 -7.57 -2.64
C LEU A 76 4.38 -7.17 -1.70
N MET A 77 4.63 -5.87 -1.56
CA MET A 77 5.61 -5.32 -0.63
C MET A 77 4.98 -4.36 0.38
N VAL A 78 5.44 -4.44 1.63
CA VAL A 78 5.00 -3.56 2.72
C VAL A 78 6.18 -3.08 3.55
N LEU A 79 6.22 -1.77 3.81
CA LEU A 79 7.22 -1.14 4.65
C LEU A 79 6.70 -0.93 6.06
N SER A 80 7.57 -1.06 7.06
CA SER A 80 7.32 -0.52 8.40
C SER A 80 7.24 1.02 8.36
N PRO A 81 6.57 1.68 9.32
CA PRO A 81 6.50 3.15 9.37
C PRO A 81 7.88 3.82 9.42
N THR A 82 8.84 3.19 10.10
CA THR A 82 10.23 3.64 10.20
C THR A 82 11.09 3.25 8.98
N ARG A 83 10.49 2.58 7.99
CA ARG A 83 11.11 2.04 6.77
C ARG A 83 12.30 1.12 7.00
N ASN A 84 12.61 0.73 8.23
CA ASN A 84 13.73 -0.16 8.60
C ASN A 84 13.47 -1.63 8.25
N ILE A 85 12.21 -1.99 7.99
CA ILE A 85 11.79 -3.33 7.59
C ILE A 85 10.96 -3.21 6.33
N LEU A 86 11.30 -4.02 5.33
CA LEU A 86 10.46 -4.29 4.18
C LEU A 86 10.09 -5.78 4.24
N ALA A 87 8.80 -6.09 4.18
CA ALA A 87 8.35 -7.46 3.96
C ALA A 87 7.75 -7.62 2.57
N THR A 88 7.87 -8.82 2.03
CA THR A 88 7.32 -9.19 0.74
C THR A 88 6.72 -10.59 0.78
N PHE A 89 5.60 -10.80 0.10
CA PHE A 89 5.00 -12.11 -0.06
C PHE A 89 5.54 -12.81 -1.32
N ASP A 90 6.03 -14.03 -1.15
CA ASP A 90 6.45 -14.93 -2.22
C ASP A 90 5.34 -15.96 -2.49
N SER A 91 4.70 -15.82 -3.66
CA SER A 91 3.56 -16.66 -4.05
C SER A 91 3.97 -18.09 -4.40
N ALA A 92 5.23 -18.34 -4.72
CA ALA A 92 5.72 -19.68 -5.05
C ALA A 92 5.77 -20.60 -3.82
N THR A 93 6.14 -20.06 -2.65
CA THR A 93 6.30 -20.86 -1.43
C THR A 93 5.25 -20.58 -0.34
N ASN A 94 4.38 -19.59 -0.56
CA ASN A 94 3.51 -19.00 0.46
C ASN A 94 4.32 -18.53 1.68
N SER A 95 5.41 -17.81 1.44
CA SER A 95 6.27 -17.27 2.51
C SER A 95 6.28 -15.76 2.47
N VAL A 96 6.23 -15.14 3.64
CA VAL A 96 6.50 -13.72 3.81
C VAL A 96 7.96 -13.57 4.24
N TYR A 97 8.77 -12.93 3.40
CA TYR A 97 10.17 -12.61 3.68
C TYR A 97 10.27 -11.21 4.25
N ALA A 98 11.17 -10.98 5.20
CA ALA A 98 11.48 -9.67 5.74
C ALA A 98 12.98 -9.35 5.60
N VAL A 99 13.27 -8.11 5.24
CA VAL A 99 14.63 -7.59 5.09
C VAL A 99 14.82 -6.32 5.92
N ASP A 100 16.02 -6.17 6.47
CA ASP A 100 16.49 -4.95 7.13
C ASP A 100 16.99 -4.01 6.02
N THR A 101 16.28 -2.92 5.81
CA THR A 101 16.58 -1.95 4.74
C THR A 101 17.76 -1.04 5.09
N VAL A 102 18.12 -0.93 6.37
CA VAL A 102 19.25 -0.11 6.82
C VAL A 102 20.54 -0.88 6.61
N LYS A 103 20.55 -2.16 6.98
CA LYS A 103 21.71 -3.05 6.81
C LYS A 103 21.76 -3.71 5.43
N GLU A 104 20.64 -3.73 4.71
CA GLU A 104 20.48 -4.41 3.42
C GLU A 104 20.74 -5.91 3.55
N THR A 105 20.09 -6.53 4.53
CA THR A 105 20.25 -7.96 4.87
C THR A 105 18.91 -8.60 5.18
N THR A 106 18.80 -9.91 5.00
CA THR A 106 17.60 -10.66 5.41
C THR A 106 17.43 -10.67 6.93
N ILE A 107 16.21 -10.45 7.42
CA ILE A 107 15.81 -10.65 8.83
C ILE A 107 15.39 -12.10 9.04
N GLY A 108 14.53 -12.61 8.15
CA GLY A 108 14.01 -13.96 8.19
C GLY A 108 12.76 -14.09 7.32
N ASN A 109 12.10 -15.24 7.39
CA ASN A 109 10.86 -15.49 6.66
C ASN A 109 9.91 -16.37 7.49
N VAL A 110 8.63 -16.27 7.19
CA VAL A 110 7.57 -17.09 7.80
C VAL A 110 6.72 -17.68 6.68
N ARG A 111 6.52 -19.01 6.71
CA ARG A 111 5.63 -19.69 5.77
C ARG A 111 4.21 -19.69 6.32
N VAL A 112 3.29 -19.06 5.60
CA VAL A 112 1.87 -18.95 5.97
C VAL A 112 1.04 -20.07 5.32
N PRO A 113 -0.08 -20.49 5.93
CA PRO A 113 -0.87 -21.64 5.49
C PRO A 113 -1.80 -21.34 4.28
N GLY A 114 -1.36 -20.49 3.35
CA GLY A 114 -2.11 -20.13 2.15
C GLY A 114 -1.60 -18.84 1.49
N PRO A 115 -2.16 -18.47 0.33
CA PRO A 115 -1.86 -17.19 -0.30
C PRO A 115 -2.40 -16.01 0.51
N THR A 116 -1.75 -14.86 0.40
CA THR A 116 -2.22 -13.59 0.97
C THR A 116 -1.99 -12.44 -0.01
N THR A 117 -2.91 -11.47 0.01
CA THR A 117 -2.78 -10.18 -0.68
C THR A 117 -2.76 -9.00 0.30
N SER A 118 -2.70 -9.28 1.61
CA SER A 118 -2.79 -8.26 2.65
C SER A 118 -1.85 -8.57 3.81
N VAL A 119 -0.82 -7.75 3.93
CA VAL A 119 0.18 -7.82 5.00
C VAL A 119 0.40 -6.42 5.56
N VAL A 120 0.52 -6.30 6.89
CA VAL A 120 0.85 -5.04 7.57
C VAL A 120 2.00 -5.23 8.55
N ILE A 121 2.86 -4.20 8.65
CA ILE A 121 3.94 -4.11 9.63
C ILE A 121 3.74 -2.80 10.40
N PRO A 122 3.02 -2.79 11.55
CA PRO A 122 2.65 -1.54 12.20
C PRO A 122 3.79 -0.82 12.93
N THR A 123 4.91 -1.52 13.20
CA THR A 123 5.97 -0.98 14.06
C THR A 123 7.35 -1.22 13.46
N ALA A 124 8.39 -0.70 14.12
CA ALA A 124 9.78 -0.96 13.75
C ALA A 124 10.26 -2.38 14.12
N SER A 125 9.42 -3.17 14.80
CA SER A 125 9.72 -4.54 15.21
C SER A 125 9.43 -5.54 14.08
N PRO A 126 10.15 -6.67 14.00
CA PRO A 126 9.98 -7.69 12.97
C PRO A 126 8.74 -8.58 13.20
N ILE A 127 7.62 -7.94 13.57
CA ILE A 127 6.30 -8.55 13.72
C ILE A 127 5.40 -7.99 12.62
N ALA A 128 4.72 -8.89 11.90
CA ALA A 128 3.78 -8.54 10.86
C ALA A 128 2.50 -9.36 10.99
N TYR A 129 1.44 -8.86 10.36
CA TYR A 129 0.15 -9.52 10.34
C TYR A 129 -0.26 -9.77 8.89
N ALA A 130 -0.68 -10.98 8.56
CA ALA A 130 -1.17 -11.32 7.23
C ALA A 130 -2.59 -11.89 7.32
N ALA A 131 -3.51 -11.38 6.49
CA ALA A 131 -4.80 -12.01 6.30
C ALA A 131 -4.66 -13.14 5.27
N VAL A 132 -5.00 -14.36 5.64
CA VAL A 132 -4.86 -15.55 4.80
C VAL A 132 -6.25 -16.17 4.64
N PRO A 133 -6.98 -15.90 3.54
CA PRO A 133 -8.40 -16.24 3.42
C PRO A 133 -8.68 -17.74 3.46
N THR A 134 -7.73 -18.53 2.94
CA THR A 134 -7.83 -19.99 2.83
C THR A 134 -6.91 -20.71 3.81
N ALA A 135 -6.51 -20.05 4.91
CA ALA A 135 -5.69 -20.69 5.94
C ALA A 135 -6.39 -21.97 6.41
N SER A 136 -5.68 -23.09 6.29
CA SER A 136 -6.12 -24.38 6.82
C SER A 136 -5.16 -24.80 7.93
N ILE A 137 -5.71 -25.09 9.10
CA ILE A 137 -4.93 -25.39 10.29
C ILE A 137 -5.28 -26.81 10.73
N ASN A 138 -4.27 -27.68 10.77
CA ASN A 138 -4.45 -29.08 11.16
C ASN A 138 -5.15 -29.20 12.52
N GLY A 139 -6.22 -29.99 12.57
CA GLY A 139 -7.02 -30.18 13.78
C GLY A 139 -8.17 -29.18 13.95
N PHE A 140 -8.32 -28.20 13.05
CA PHE A 140 -9.41 -27.24 13.06
C PHE A 140 -10.18 -27.22 11.73
N ALA A 141 -11.49 -26.94 11.80
CA ALA A 141 -12.40 -27.04 10.66
C ALA A 141 -12.77 -25.69 10.00
N PHE A 142 -12.13 -24.59 10.41
CA PHE A 142 -12.37 -23.27 9.81
C PHE A 142 -11.40 -22.99 8.65
N LEU A 143 -11.83 -22.12 7.73
CA LEU A 143 -11.03 -21.61 6.63
C LEU A 143 -10.83 -20.12 6.82
N GLY A 144 -9.57 -19.71 6.93
CA GLY A 144 -9.20 -18.31 7.08
C GLY A 144 -8.62 -17.99 8.46
N ALA A 145 -7.59 -17.16 8.45
CA ALA A 145 -6.94 -16.69 9.66
C ALA A 145 -6.22 -15.36 9.43
N VAL A 146 -5.92 -14.67 10.53
CA VAL A 146 -4.85 -13.67 10.58
C VAL A 146 -3.62 -14.30 11.21
N GLU A 147 -2.52 -14.30 10.48
CA GLU A 147 -1.25 -14.84 10.96
C GLU A 147 -0.44 -13.73 11.63
N VAL A 148 -0.14 -13.90 12.92
CA VAL A 148 0.80 -13.06 13.67
C VAL A 148 2.20 -13.62 13.45
N MET A 149 2.96 -13.01 12.55
CA MET A 149 4.26 -13.49 12.10
C MET A 149 5.40 -12.84 12.89
N ASN A 150 6.37 -13.64 13.34
CA ASN A 150 7.63 -13.16 13.90
C ASN A 150 8.79 -13.59 13.01
N PHE A 151 9.38 -12.63 12.30
CA PHE A 151 10.44 -12.93 11.33
C PHE A 151 11.76 -13.30 11.99
N SER A 152 12.01 -12.89 13.23
CA SER A 152 13.25 -13.23 13.95
C SER A 152 13.29 -14.68 14.41
N SER A 153 12.14 -15.24 14.78
CA SER A 153 12.03 -16.66 15.16
C SER A 153 11.58 -17.57 14.01
N GLY A 154 11.06 -17.00 12.91
CA GLY A 154 10.47 -17.77 11.81
C GLY A 154 9.16 -18.47 12.19
N SER A 155 8.48 -18.01 13.24
CA SER A 155 7.26 -18.60 13.78
C SER A 155 6.04 -17.72 13.54
N PHE A 156 4.84 -18.30 13.63
CA PHE A 156 3.59 -17.54 13.65
C PHE A 156 2.60 -18.06 14.70
N THR A 157 1.60 -17.25 15.02
CA THR A 157 0.39 -17.64 15.73
C THR A 157 -0.81 -17.32 14.85
N SER A 158 -1.71 -18.30 14.65
CA SER A 158 -2.91 -18.09 13.84
C SER A 158 -4.06 -17.64 14.71
N ILE A 159 -4.72 -16.54 14.35
CA ILE A 159 -6.00 -16.14 14.94
C ILE A 159 -7.09 -16.47 13.92
N ALA A 160 -7.98 -17.40 14.28
CA ALA A 160 -9.04 -17.88 13.41
C ALA A 160 -9.98 -16.72 13.03
N VAL A 161 -10.08 -16.40 11.74
CA VAL A 161 -11.05 -15.42 11.23
C VAL A 161 -11.52 -15.91 9.87
N SER A 162 -12.78 -16.33 9.80
CA SER A 162 -13.33 -16.93 8.58
C SER A 162 -13.15 -16.02 7.37
N ASN A 163 -12.59 -16.56 6.29
CA ASN A 163 -12.38 -15.86 5.02
C ASN A 163 -11.71 -14.48 5.16
N ALA A 164 -10.70 -14.34 6.04
CA ALA A 164 -9.97 -13.07 6.24
C ALA A 164 -9.24 -12.62 4.97
N GLN A 165 -9.71 -11.54 4.33
CA GLN A 165 -9.18 -11.03 3.05
C GLN A 165 -8.19 -9.88 3.24
N THR A 166 -8.53 -8.94 4.12
CA THR A 166 -7.74 -7.73 4.36
C THR A 166 -7.51 -7.55 5.84
N VAL A 167 -6.29 -7.20 6.23
CA VAL A 167 -5.94 -6.73 7.56
C VAL A 167 -5.41 -5.30 7.50
N VAL A 168 -5.88 -4.44 8.40
CA VAL A 168 -5.38 -3.08 8.62
C VAL A 168 -5.07 -2.92 10.09
N SER A 169 -3.88 -2.43 10.42
CA SER A 169 -3.46 -2.21 11.80
C SER A 169 -3.57 -0.75 12.21
N ASP A 170 -3.86 -0.49 13.48
CA ASP A 170 -3.54 0.81 14.08
C ASP A 170 -2.01 1.06 14.08
N THR A 171 -1.59 2.26 14.48
CA THR A 171 -0.17 2.67 14.46
C THR A 171 0.71 1.91 15.45
N THR A 172 0.11 1.12 16.35
CA THR A 172 0.84 0.37 17.38
C THR A 172 0.82 -1.14 17.15
N GLY A 173 -0.03 -1.62 16.25
CA GLY A 173 -0.33 -3.05 16.11
C GLY A 173 -1.16 -3.62 17.26
N SER A 174 -1.67 -2.78 18.17
CA SER A 174 -2.48 -3.21 19.31
C SER A 174 -3.86 -3.65 18.89
N LYS A 175 -4.38 -3.05 17.81
CA LYS A 175 -5.68 -3.38 17.21
C LYS A 175 -5.52 -3.62 15.73
N LEU A 176 -6.16 -4.67 15.24
CA LEU A 176 -6.29 -4.95 13.81
C LEU A 176 -7.76 -4.92 13.43
N LEU A 177 -8.09 -4.25 12.33
CA LEU A 177 -9.35 -4.41 11.62
C LEU A 177 -9.16 -5.49 10.56
N VAL A 178 -10.05 -6.48 10.57
CA VAL A 178 -10.03 -7.59 9.63
C VAL A 178 -11.33 -7.61 8.86
N PHE A 179 -11.20 -7.62 7.55
CA PHE A 179 -12.30 -7.62 6.59
C PHE A 179 -12.40 -9.02 5.99
N SER A 180 -13.49 -9.70 6.28
CA SER A 180 -13.77 -11.03 5.75
C SER A 180 -14.51 -10.92 4.42
N GLY A 181 -14.13 -11.76 3.46
CA GLY A 181 -14.83 -11.86 2.19
C GLY A 181 -16.28 -12.29 2.40
N ASP A 182 -17.20 -11.72 1.61
CA ASP A 182 -18.63 -11.99 1.66
C ASP A 182 -19.27 -11.82 3.05
N SER A 183 -18.75 -10.89 3.86
CA SER A 183 -19.31 -10.54 5.17
C SER A 183 -19.78 -9.09 5.23
N ASP A 184 -20.71 -8.79 6.14
CA ASP A 184 -21.15 -7.43 6.51
C ASP A 184 -20.67 -7.04 7.92
N LEU A 185 -19.60 -7.71 8.35
CA LEU A 185 -18.99 -7.59 9.67
C LEU A 185 -17.54 -7.14 9.54
N VAL A 186 -17.07 -6.37 10.51
CA VAL A 186 -15.65 -6.09 10.71
C VAL A 186 -15.21 -6.77 11.98
N THR A 187 -14.13 -7.55 11.90
CA THR A 187 -13.54 -8.21 13.06
C THR A 187 -12.40 -7.37 13.60
N VAL A 188 -12.46 -7.03 14.89
CA VAL A 188 -11.43 -6.25 15.59
C VAL A 188 -10.63 -7.19 16.48
N LEU A 189 -9.34 -7.35 16.16
CA LEU A 189 -8.43 -8.22 16.89
C LEU A 189 -7.53 -7.43 17.84
N SER A 190 -7.21 -8.02 18.99
CA SER A 190 -6.16 -7.59 19.92
C SER A 190 -5.07 -8.66 20.00
N PRO A 191 -4.08 -8.66 19.08
CA PRO A 191 -3.18 -9.80 18.88
C PRO A 191 -2.31 -10.15 20.08
N SER A 192 -2.01 -9.18 20.96
CA SER A 192 -1.22 -9.41 22.18
C SER A 192 -1.91 -10.32 23.19
N LEU A 193 -3.22 -10.53 23.05
CA LEU A 193 -4.01 -11.41 23.91
C LEU A 193 -4.23 -12.80 23.31
N ALA A 194 -3.80 -13.01 22.06
CA ALA A 194 -3.98 -14.28 21.37
C ALA A 194 -3.19 -15.40 22.05
N VAL A 195 -3.77 -16.60 22.09
CA VAL A 195 -3.16 -17.80 22.69
C VAL A 195 -2.50 -18.64 21.59
N PRO A 196 -1.15 -18.76 21.57
CA PRO A 196 -0.46 -19.63 20.62
C PRO A 196 -0.74 -21.12 20.86
N PRO A 197 -0.57 -21.97 19.83
CA PRO A 197 -0.19 -21.63 18.45
C PRO A 197 -1.38 -21.20 17.58
N VAL A 198 -2.61 -21.51 18.01
CA VAL A 198 -3.85 -21.26 17.28
C VAL A 198 -4.88 -20.73 18.26
N ASP A 199 -5.38 -19.54 17.98
CA ASP A 199 -6.42 -18.88 18.77
C ASP A 199 -7.76 -18.95 18.03
N THR A 200 -8.76 -19.58 18.63
CA THR A 200 -10.10 -19.76 18.04
C THR A 200 -11.15 -18.82 18.63
N SER A 201 -10.71 -17.73 19.24
CA SER A 201 -11.58 -16.84 19.99
C SER A 201 -12.67 -16.17 19.16
N CYS A 202 -12.41 -15.89 17.89
CA CYS A 202 -13.42 -15.31 16.99
C CYS A 202 -14.48 -16.30 16.51
N THR A 203 -14.25 -17.62 16.67
CA THR A 203 -15.25 -18.63 16.31
C THR A 203 -16.20 -18.93 17.46
N ASN A 204 -15.92 -18.41 18.66
CA ASN A 204 -16.74 -18.60 19.85
C ASN A 204 -17.58 -17.35 20.11
N THR A 205 -18.90 -17.51 20.28
CA THR A 205 -19.81 -16.44 20.72
C THR A 205 -20.23 -16.64 22.17
N PRO A 206 -20.11 -15.63 23.05
CA PRO A 206 -19.65 -14.25 22.78
C PRO A 206 -18.13 -14.16 22.61
N GLY A 207 -17.67 -13.17 21.83
CA GLY A 207 -16.24 -12.90 21.62
C GLY A 207 -15.53 -12.59 22.94
N ASN A 208 -14.26 -12.97 23.04
CA ASN A 208 -13.43 -12.72 24.23
C ASN A 208 -12.53 -11.48 24.03
N GLY A 209 -11.55 -11.26 24.92
CA GLY A 209 -10.64 -10.11 24.83
C GLY A 209 -9.80 -10.05 23.55
N VAL A 210 -9.60 -11.15 22.84
CA VAL A 210 -8.84 -11.20 21.57
C VAL A 210 -9.67 -10.66 20.42
N CYS A 211 -10.98 -10.86 20.43
CA CYS A 211 -11.82 -10.71 19.24
C CYS A 211 -13.17 -10.06 19.54
N THR A 212 -13.45 -8.96 18.85
CA THR A 212 -14.75 -8.30 18.85
C THR A 212 -15.27 -8.19 17.43
N VAL A 213 -16.49 -8.67 17.18
CA VAL A 213 -17.13 -8.60 15.86
C VAL A 213 -18.14 -7.46 15.85
N VAL A 214 -18.01 -6.55 14.88
CA VAL A 214 -18.85 -5.36 14.77
C VAL A 214 -19.72 -5.43 13.52
N PRO A 215 -21.06 -5.40 13.65
CA PRO A 215 -21.98 -5.36 12.52
C PRO A 215 -22.25 -3.93 12.03
N GLY A 216 -23.06 -3.81 10.97
CA GLY A 216 -23.56 -2.52 10.46
C GLY A 216 -22.80 -2.01 9.23
N PHE A 217 -22.03 -2.87 8.58
CA PHE A 217 -21.31 -2.58 7.36
C PHE A 217 -22.04 -3.17 6.14
N ASP A 218 -21.56 -2.83 4.95
CA ASP A 218 -22.09 -3.35 3.68
C ASP A 218 -20.92 -3.76 2.80
N ARG A 219 -20.55 -5.04 2.89
CA ARG A 219 -19.34 -5.60 2.26
C ARG A 219 -18.10 -4.74 2.51
N PRO A 220 -17.64 -4.57 3.76
CA PRO A 220 -16.44 -3.79 4.05
C PRO A 220 -15.19 -4.51 3.55
N VAL A 221 -14.28 -3.81 2.88
CA VAL A 221 -13.10 -4.44 2.22
C VAL A 221 -11.74 -3.86 2.63
N TYR A 222 -11.72 -2.62 3.12
CA TYR A 222 -10.49 -1.91 3.47
C TYR A 222 -10.78 -0.79 4.48
N ALA A 223 -9.74 -0.23 5.08
CA ALA A 223 -9.85 0.98 5.89
C ALA A 223 -8.57 1.81 5.86
N VAL A 224 -8.74 3.12 6.08
CA VAL A 224 -7.65 4.03 6.40
C VAL A 224 -7.83 4.49 7.84
N ILE A 225 -6.77 4.43 8.65
CA ILE A 225 -6.80 4.80 10.07
C ILE A 225 -6.08 6.13 10.27
N ASN A 226 -6.71 7.04 11.01
CA ASN A 226 -6.14 8.32 11.44
C ASN A 226 -6.39 8.50 12.94
N GLY A 227 -5.36 8.31 13.75
CA GLY A 227 -5.48 8.35 15.21
C GLY A 227 -6.46 7.29 15.72
N SER A 228 -7.55 7.73 16.37
CA SER A 228 -8.59 6.86 16.92
C SER A 228 -9.74 6.58 15.94
N THR A 229 -9.73 7.18 14.75
CA THR A 229 -10.80 7.02 13.76
C THR A 229 -10.34 6.14 12.61
N ALA A 230 -11.16 5.18 12.22
CA ALA A 230 -11.01 4.42 10.99
C ALA A 230 -12.09 4.82 9.98
N TYR A 231 -11.69 5.06 8.74
CA TYR A 231 -12.58 5.26 7.61
C TYR A 231 -12.68 3.92 6.88
N ILE A 232 -13.76 3.18 7.15
CA ILE A 232 -13.99 1.83 6.61
C ILE A 232 -14.73 1.92 5.29
N LEU A 233 -14.21 1.24 4.27
CA LEU A 233 -14.73 1.24 2.91
C LEU A 233 -15.75 0.11 2.76
N ASN A 234 -17.03 0.47 2.76
CA ASN A 234 -18.12 -0.41 2.36
C ASN A 234 -18.16 -0.45 0.84
N CYS A 235 -17.74 -1.57 0.26
CA CYS A 235 -17.72 -1.78 -1.19
C CYS A 235 -19.13 -1.81 -1.79
N GLY A 236 -20.13 -2.18 -0.98
CA GLY A 236 -21.53 -2.18 -1.38
C GLY A 236 -21.77 -3.00 -2.66
N PRO A 237 -22.51 -2.47 -3.65
CA PRO A 237 -22.90 -3.22 -4.85
C PRO A 237 -21.73 -3.79 -5.66
N GLN A 238 -20.57 -3.15 -5.65
CA GLN A 238 -19.38 -3.67 -6.36
C GLN A 238 -18.93 -5.04 -5.82
N CYS A 239 -19.22 -5.33 -4.55
CA CYS A 239 -18.89 -6.59 -3.88
C CYS A 239 -20.15 -7.42 -3.54
N GLY A 240 -21.27 -7.21 -4.24
CA GLY A 240 -22.53 -7.94 -4.01
C GLY A 240 -23.31 -7.48 -2.78
N GLY A 241 -23.04 -6.26 -2.31
CA GLY A 241 -23.76 -5.55 -1.26
C GLY A 241 -24.86 -4.62 -1.79
N THR A 242 -25.27 -3.61 -1.02
CA THR A 242 -26.42 -2.74 -1.34
C THR A 242 -26.09 -1.26 -1.60
N GLN A 243 -25.22 -0.64 -0.80
CA GLN A 243 -24.83 0.77 -0.93
C GLN A 243 -23.35 0.96 -0.56
N ALA A 244 -22.57 1.45 -1.51
CA ALA A 244 -21.19 1.85 -1.24
C ALA A 244 -21.14 3.07 -0.33
N SER A 245 -20.26 3.06 0.65
CA SER A 245 -20.12 4.14 1.63
C SER A 245 -18.78 4.13 2.36
N ILE A 246 -18.44 5.24 3.00
CA ILE A 246 -17.41 5.29 4.03
C ILE A 246 -18.08 5.29 5.41
N ALA A 247 -17.83 4.26 6.21
CA ALA A 247 -18.22 4.22 7.61
C ALA A 247 -17.12 4.83 8.48
N VAL A 248 -17.44 5.92 9.19
CA VAL A 248 -16.56 6.59 10.14
C VAL A 248 -16.66 5.85 11.48
N PHE A 249 -15.62 5.10 11.80
CA PHE A 249 -15.58 4.15 12.90
C PHE A 249 -14.67 4.63 14.03
N ASP A 250 -15.20 4.67 15.25
CA ASP A 250 -14.41 5.00 16.44
C ASP A 250 -13.75 3.73 17.01
N LEU A 251 -12.42 3.66 16.98
CA LEU A 251 -11.65 2.50 17.44
C LEU A 251 -11.73 2.27 18.96
N PRO A 252 -11.79 3.30 19.83
CA PRO A 252 -12.00 3.11 21.27
C PRO A 252 -13.36 2.51 21.62
N THR A 253 -14.46 3.04 21.09
CA THR A 253 -15.81 2.58 21.43
C THR A 253 -16.32 1.46 20.54
N LEU A 254 -15.63 1.18 19.43
CA LEU A 254 -15.98 0.18 18.43
C LEU A 254 -17.36 0.43 17.81
N THR A 255 -17.67 1.69 17.49
CA THR A 255 -18.97 2.10 16.95
C THR A 255 -18.84 2.89 15.65
N ILE A 256 -19.84 2.75 14.79
CA ILE A 256 -19.99 3.58 13.59
C ILE A 256 -20.66 4.90 14.02
N THR A 257 -19.98 6.01 13.78
CA THR A 257 -20.44 7.36 14.16
C THR A 257 -21.14 8.09 13.03
N LYS A 258 -20.76 7.79 11.79
CA LYS A 258 -21.32 8.39 10.57
C LYS A 258 -21.10 7.46 9.38
N THR A 259 -22.01 7.51 8.41
CA THR A 259 -21.84 6.85 7.12
C THR A 259 -21.97 7.88 6.01
N ILE A 260 -21.01 7.92 5.10
CA ILE A 260 -20.93 8.87 3.99
C ILE A 260 -21.16 8.09 2.69
N PRO A 261 -22.28 8.29 1.98
CA PRO A 261 -22.51 7.63 0.69
C PRO A 261 -21.44 8.04 -0.34
N VAL A 262 -20.97 7.06 -1.10
CA VAL A 262 -20.04 7.24 -2.23
C VAL A 262 -20.50 6.39 -3.42
N HIS A 263 -19.92 6.60 -4.59
CA HIS A 263 -20.27 5.82 -5.78
C HIS A 263 -19.79 4.37 -5.67
N ALA A 264 -18.55 4.16 -5.22
CA ALA A 264 -17.93 2.86 -4.99
C ALA A 264 -16.71 3.01 -4.06
N ALA A 265 -16.31 1.95 -3.34
CA ALA A 265 -15.21 2.02 -2.38
C ALA A 265 -14.45 0.70 -2.24
N THR A 266 -13.34 0.54 -2.97
CA THR A 266 -12.41 -0.59 -2.80
C THR A 266 -11.02 -0.16 -2.33
N TRP A 267 -10.65 1.09 -2.55
CA TRP A 267 -9.40 1.66 -2.05
C TRP A 267 -9.55 3.13 -1.68
N ALA A 268 -8.71 3.59 -0.74
CA ALA A 268 -8.67 4.99 -0.37
C ALA A 268 -7.28 5.44 0.08
N LEU A 269 -7.06 6.75 -0.01
CA LEU A 269 -5.88 7.44 0.51
C LEU A 269 -6.35 8.69 1.27
N LEU A 270 -5.82 8.87 2.48
CA LEU A 270 -6.09 10.06 3.30
C LEU A 270 -4.89 11.00 3.24
N ASN A 271 -5.14 12.27 2.91
CA ASN A 271 -4.16 13.34 2.99
C ASN A 271 -4.72 14.52 3.79
N GLY A 272 -4.20 14.73 5.00
CA GLY A 272 -4.75 15.73 5.92
C GLY A 272 -6.21 15.43 6.25
N SER A 273 -7.11 16.36 5.90
CA SER A 273 -8.56 16.20 6.07
C SER A 273 -9.27 15.69 4.80
N THR A 274 -8.56 15.40 3.72
CA THR A 274 -9.13 14.96 2.45
C THR A 274 -8.96 13.46 2.27
N LEU A 275 -10.06 12.73 2.13
CA LEU A 275 -10.08 11.30 1.84
C LEU A 275 -10.46 11.09 0.37
N TYR A 276 -9.56 10.49 -0.39
CA TYR A 276 -9.78 10.07 -1.78
C TYR A 276 -10.25 8.63 -1.78
N VAL A 277 -11.38 8.33 -2.41
CA VAL A 277 -12.00 6.99 -2.41
C VAL A 277 -12.26 6.56 -3.84
N ALA A 278 -11.73 5.41 -4.25
CA ALA A 278 -11.96 4.86 -5.58
C ALA A 278 -12.68 3.52 -5.54
N GLY A 279 -13.43 3.27 -6.61
CA GLY A 279 -14.06 1.99 -6.89
C GLY A 279 -14.72 2.00 -8.27
N THR A 280 -15.31 0.88 -8.65
CA THR A 280 -16.02 0.74 -9.93
C THR A 280 -17.46 0.33 -9.64
N PRO A 281 -18.42 1.27 -9.75
CA PRO A 281 -19.80 0.95 -9.40
C PRO A 281 -20.45 0.07 -10.48
N PRO A 282 -21.34 -0.87 -10.13
CA PRO A 282 -22.02 -1.71 -11.12
C PRO A 282 -23.09 -0.95 -11.91
N THR A 283 -23.47 0.25 -11.48
CA THR A 283 -24.33 1.19 -12.22
C THR A 283 -23.67 2.58 -12.22
N ASN A 284 -24.09 3.49 -13.10
CA ASN A 284 -23.50 4.83 -13.22
C ASN A 284 -21.98 4.83 -13.49
N HIS A 285 -21.48 3.82 -14.21
CA HIS A 285 -20.06 3.64 -14.57
C HIS A 285 -19.72 4.08 -16.00
N ALA A 286 -20.59 4.82 -16.67
CA ALA A 286 -20.30 5.30 -18.03
C ALA A 286 -19.04 6.17 -18.06
N CYS A 287 -18.23 6.06 -19.10
CA CYS A 287 -17.04 6.89 -19.30
C CYS A 287 -17.35 8.31 -19.82
N THR A 288 -18.47 8.89 -19.40
CA THR A 288 -18.91 10.22 -19.87
C THR A 288 -17.87 11.28 -19.52
N GLY A 289 -17.52 12.12 -20.48
CA GLY A 289 -16.50 13.17 -20.33
C GLY A 289 -15.07 12.69 -20.56
N GLN A 290 -14.85 11.39 -20.76
CA GLN A 290 -13.56 10.83 -21.15
C GLN A 290 -13.51 10.54 -22.65
N THR A 291 -12.35 10.74 -23.28
CA THR A 291 -12.14 10.35 -24.68
C THR A 291 -11.55 8.94 -24.71
N THR A 292 -12.43 7.94 -24.64
CA THR A 292 -12.07 6.52 -24.52
C THR A 292 -13.06 5.62 -25.25
N ALA A 293 -12.58 4.50 -25.77
CA ALA A 293 -13.35 3.41 -26.37
C ALA A 293 -13.91 2.45 -25.32
N ALA A 294 -13.36 2.41 -24.11
CA ALA A 294 -13.98 1.66 -23.02
C ALA A 294 -15.35 2.25 -22.65
N THR A 295 -16.30 1.37 -22.34
CA THR A 295 -17.68 1.74 -21.97
C THR A 295 -17.90 1.79 -20.47
N ILE A 296 -17.00 1.19 -19.69
CA ILE A 296 -17.04 1.10 -18.23
C ILE A 296 -15.83 1.87 -17.66
N CYS A 297 -16.10 2.68 -16.64
CA CYS A 297 -15.12 3.50 -15.94
C CYS A 297 -15.40 3.48 -14.44
N GLY A 298 -14.34 3.57 -13.64
CA GLY A 298 -14.42 3.75 -12.21
C GLY A 298 -14.82 5.16 -11.80
N ARG A 299 -14.93 5.37 -10.50
CA ARG A 299 -15.20 6.66 -9.88
C ARG A 299 -14.20 6.92 -8.77
N LEU A 300 -13.76 8.17 -8.69
CA LEU A 300 -13.01 8.73 -7.58
C LEU A 300 -13.88 9.76 -6.88
N ASP A 301 -14.17 9.57 -5.60
CA ASP A 301 -14.84 10.55 -4.75
C ASP A 301 -13.84 11.21 -3.81
N VAL A 302 -13.94 12.54 -3.69
CA VAL A 302 -13.11 13.36 -2.80
C VAL A 302 -13.96 13.79 -1.62
N ILE A 303 -13.61 13.35 -0.42
CA ILE A 303 -14.38 13.58 0.80
C ILE A 303 -13.60 14.54 1.71
N ASP A 304 -14.28 15.58 2.18
CA ASP A 304 -13.79 16.33 3.35
C ASP A 304 -14.21 15.58 4.61
N THR A 305 -13.24 15.12 5.38
CA THR A 305 -13.46 14.38 6.63
C THR A 305 -14.00 15.25 7.76
N GLY A 306 -13.81 16.58 7.70
CA GLY A 306 -14.33 17.53 8.68
C GLY A 306 -15.84 17.72 8.52
N SER A 307 -16.31 18.00 7.30
CA SER A 307 -17.74 18.05 6.99
C SER A 307 -18.37 16.65 6.92
N GLY A 308 -17.57 15.63 6.58
CA GLY A 308 -17.99 14.28 6.26
C GLY A 308 -18.95 14.25 5.06
N SER A 309 -18.57 14.89 3.96
CA SER A 309 -19.33 14.93 2.71
C SER A 309 -18.41 14.81 1.49
N VAL A 310 -18.93 14.22 0.41
CA VAL A 310 -18.29 14.27 -0.91
C VAL A 310 -18.28 15.71 -1.41
N THR A 311 -17.11 16.19 -1.83
CA THR A 311 -16.85 17.57 -2.29
C THR A 311 -16.55 17.64 -3.79
N ALA A 312 -16.00 16.56 -4.36
CA ALA A 312 -15.78 16.41 -5.79
C ALA A 312 -15.86 14.93 -6.19
N THR A 313 -16.08 14.68 -7.47
CA THR A 313 -16.03 13.35 -8.07
C THR A 313 -15.34 13.41 -9.43
N ALA A 314 -14.68 12.33 -9.83
CA ALA A 314 -14.02 12.22 -11.12
C ALA A 314 -14.23 10.82 -11.74
N VAL A 315 -14.21 10.78 -13.07
CA VAL A 315 -14.24 9.53 -13.85
C VAL A 315 -12.81 9.05 -14.02
N ILE A 316 -12.52 7.83 -13.56
CA ILE A 316 -11.22 7.16 -13.67
C ILE A 316 -11.37 5.83 -14.43
N THR A 317 -10.26 5.15 -14.70
CA THR A 317 -10.26 3.78 -15.25
C THR A 317 -11.09 2.83 -14.38
N ASP A 318 -11.64 1.78 -14.99
CA ASP A 318 -12.42 0.73 -14.31
C ASP A 318 -11.51 -0.32 -13.64
N GLY A 319 -12.13 -1.38 -13.11
CA GLY A 319 -11.45 -2.49 -12.43
C GLY A 319 -11.59 -2.47 -10.91
N TYR A 320 -10.86 -3.36 -10.24
CA TYR A 320 -10.78 -3.40 -8.78
C TYR A 320 -9.62 -2.51 -8.32
N HIS A 321 -9.94 -1.31 -7.82
CA HIS A 321 -8.94 -0.35 -7.34
C HIS A 321 -8.31 -0.88 -6.05
N GLN A 322 -6.97 -0.87 -6.01
CA GLN A 322 -6.18 -1.48 -4.93
C GLN A 322 -4.87 -0.76 -4.63
N ARG A 323 -4.61 0.36 -5.34
CA ARG A 323 -3.42 1.18 -5.18
C ARG A 323 -3.79 2.65 -5.33
N MET A 324 -3.21 3.47 -4.47
CA MET A 324 -3.16 4.93 -4.64
C MET A 324 -1.83 5.43 -4.09
N ASP A 325 -1.27 6.44 -4.74
CA ASP A 325 -0.17 7.23 -4.18
C ASP A 325 -0.36 8.70 -4.50
N LEU A 326 0.10 9.57 -3.60
CA LEU A 326 0.02 11.02 -3.75
C LEU A 326 1.43 11.58 -3.91
N THR A 327 1.69 12.17 -5.07
CA THR A 327 2.99 12.73 -5.39
C THR A 327 3.25 14.03 -4.62
N SER A 328 4.52 14.41 -4.52
CA SER A 328 4.95 15.65 -3.85
C SER A 328 4.43 16.92 -4.51
N ASN A 329 4.13 16.88 -5.82
CA ASN A 329 3.46 17.96 -6.55
C ASN A 329 1.93 17.88 -6.49
N GLY A 330 1.37 16.96 -5.71
CA GLY A 330 -0.06 16.90 -5.38
C GLY A 330 -0.94 16.14 -6.36
N GLN A 331 -0.38 15.34 -7.29
CA GLN A 331 -1.16 14.45 -8.14
C GLN A 331 -1.44 13.13 -7.44
N LEU A 332 -2.63 12.59 -7.68
CA LEU A 332 -3.03 11.31 -7.15
C LEU A 332 -2.98 10.26 -8.26
N PHE A 333 -2.08 9.29 -8.13
CA PHE A 333 -2.04 8.11 -8.97
C PHE A 333 -2.99 7.08 -8.40
N VAL A 334 -3.88 6.55 -9.23
CA VAL A 334 -4.93 5.60 -8.83
C VAL A 334 -4.80 4.35 -9.70
N GLY A 335 -4.48 3.23 -9.07
CA GLY A 335 -4.22 1.97 -9.74
C GLY A 335 -5.28 0.90 -9.46
N ALA A 336 -5.66 0.18 -10.51
CA ALA A 336 -6.57 -0.95 -10.46
C ALA A 336 -5.95 -2.24 -11.04
N ARG A 337 -6.67 -3.34 -10.85
CA ARG A 337 -6.49 -4.59 -11.60
C ARG A 337 -7.78 -5.00 -12.29
N ASP A 338 -7.67 -5.89 -13.26
CA ASP A 338 -8.79 -6.46 -14.00
C ASP A 338 -9.67 -5.39 -14.64
N CYS A 339 -9.04 -4.31 -15.10
CA CYS A 339 -9.69 -3.22 -15.83
C CYS A 339 -9.87 -3.55 -17.33
N THR A 340 -10.65 -2.73 -18.03
CA THR A 340 -10.76 -2.79 -19.48
C THR A 340 -9.49 -2.23 -20.13
N ASN A 341 -8.68 -3.11 -20.73
CA ASN A 341 -7.56 -2.70 -21.57
C ASN A 341 -8.05 -2.33 -22.98
N VAL A 342 -7.56 -1.21 -23.49
CA VAL A 342 -7.83 -0.73 -24.87
C VAL A 342 -6.51 -0.60 -25.62
N GLY A 343 -6.52 -0.97 -26.90
CA GLY A 343 -5.36 -0.89 -27.77
C GLY A 343 -4.21 -1.82 -27.36
N ASN A 344 -3.01 -1.51 -27.83
CA ASN A 344 -1.79 -2.24 -27.51
C ASN A 344 -0.60 -1.27 -27.44
N VAL A 345 0.00 -1.14 -26.26
CA VAL A 345 1.17 -0.28 -26.00
C VAL A 345 2.38 -0.64 -26.87
N ASN A 346 2.49 -1.90 -27.30
CA ASN A 346 3.56 -2.35 -28.19
C ASN A 346 3.26 -2.06 -29.68
N ASN A 347 2.05 -1.61 -30.00
CA ASN A 347 1.65 -1.20 -31.34
C ASN A 347 0.69 0.01 -31.29
N PRO A 348 1.15 1.18 -30.84
CA PRO A 348 0.29 2.34 -30.54
C PRO A 348 -0.29 3.02 -31.79
N GLY A 349 0.11 2.62 -33.00
CA GLY A 349 -0.31 3.26 -34.26
C GLY A 349 -1.77 3.07 -34.65
N THR A 350 -2.59 2.42 -33.82
CA THR A 350 -3.96 1.98 -34.17
C THR A 350 -5.08 2.66 -33.37
N GLY A 351 -4.79 3.63 -32.49
CA GLY A 351 -5.80 4.36 -31.73
C GLY A 351 -5.43 4.58 -30.27
N GLU A 352 -6.45 4.68 -29.41
CA GLU A 352 -6.27 4.75 -27.96
C GLU A 352 -5.50 3.54 -27.43
N VAL A 353 -4.59 3.78 -26.49
CA VAL A 353 -4.01 2.77 -25.62
C VAL A 353 -4.40 3.15 -24.19
N ARG A 354 -4.91 2.19 -23.41
CA ARG A 354 -5.27 2.41 -22.00
C ARG A 354 -5.18 1.14 -21.17
N GLY A 355 -4.82 1.30 -19.90
CA GLY A 355 -4.67 0.25 -18.90
C GLY A 355 -5.44 0.59 -17.62
N CYS A 356 -4.88 0.16 -16.49
CA CYS A 356 -5.54 0.26 -15.18
C CYS A 356 -5.08 1.45 -14.33
N LEU A 357 -4.36 2.40 -14.93
CA LEU A 357 -3.83 3.58 -14.26
C LEU A 357 -4.64 4.85 -14.62
N SER A 358 -4.96 5.64 -13.60
CA SER A 358 -5.45 7.02 -13.74
C SER A 358 -4.60 7.98 -12.92
N ILE A 359 -4.35 9.17 -13.46
CA ILE A 359 -3.67 10.27 -12.76
C ILE A 359 -4.69 11.38 -12.56
N TYR A 360 -5.07 11.65 -11.31
CA TYR A 360 -6.01 12.69 -10.94
C TYR A 360 -5.27 13.93 -10.43
N HIS A 361 -5.75 15.11 -10.82
CA HIS A 361 -5.22 16.40 -10.39
C HIS A 361 -6.22 17.06 -9.43
N PRO A 362 -6.01 16.99 -8.10
CA PRO A 362 -6.91 17.63 -7.13
C PRO A 362 -7.05 19.15 -7.31
N SER A 363 -6.08 19.81 -7.94
CA SER A 363 -6.08 21.26 -8.14
C SER A 363 -7.18 21.75 -9.09
N ASP A 364 -7.53 20.97 -10.11
CA ASP A 364 -8.50 21.35 -11.14
C ASP A 364 -9.54 20.26 -11.44
N GLY A 365 -9.42 19.08 -10.82
CA GLY A 365 -10.31 17.95 -11.00
C GLY A 365 -10.10 17.16 -12.29
N SER A 366 -9.05 17.46 -13.07
CA SER A 366 -8.75 16.76 -14.31
C SER A 366 -8.19 15.35 -14.06
N VAL A 367 -8.39 14.46 -15.03
CA VAL A 367 -7.88 13.08 -15.03
C VAL A 367 -7.13 12.82 -16.33
N VAL A 368 -5.91 12.31 -16.21
CA VAL A 368 -5.12 11.79 -17.32
C VAL A 368 -5.10 10.27 -17.23
N ILE A 369 -5.35 9.59 -18.36
CA ILE A 369 -5.21 8.14 -18.50
C ILE A 369 -3.98 7.88 -19.36
N PRO A 370 -2.86 7.41 -18.79
CA PRO A 370 -1.66 7.20 -19.57
C PRO A 370 -1.79 6.09 -20.60
N PRO A 371 -1.09 6.20 -21.75
CA PRO A 371 -1.18 5.24 -22.84
C PRO A 371 -0.31 4.00 -22.60
N ASP A 372 -0.61 3.26 -21.54
CA ASP A 372 0.00 1.96 -21.21
C ASP A 372 -1.07 0.89 -21.04
N ASN A 373 -0.70 -0.38 -20.92
CA ASN A 373 -1.63 -1.48 -20.68
C ASN A 373 -1.21 -2.30 -19.45
N GLY A 374 -2.20 -2.88 -18.76
CA GLY A 374 -2.00 -3.85 -17.68
C GLY A 374 -2.45 -3.36 -16.31
N ASN A 375 -2.37 -4.28 -15.34
CA ASN A 375 -2.69 -4.04 -13.94
C ASN A 375 -1.63 -3.15 -13.29
N VAL A 376 -2.04 -2.32 -12.33
CA VAL A 376 -1.15 -1.55 -11.47
C VAL A 376 -0.99 -2.29 -10.14
N ASP A 377 0.20 -2.85 -9.94
CA ASP A 377 0.51 -3.70 -8.77
C ASP A 377 1.34 -2.95 -7.71
N GLY A 378 2.01 -1.86 -8.10
CA GLY A 378 2.82 -1.02 -7.22
C GLY A 378 2.89 0.43 -7.67
N LEU A 379 2.90 1.34 -6.70
CA LEU A 379 3.08 2.77 -6.85
C LEU A 379 4.12 3.24 -5.82
N GLN A 380 4.93 4.21 -6.21
CA GLN A 380 5.92 4.84 -5.35
C GLN A 380 6.32 6.23 -5.87
N ALA A 381 5.84 7.24 -5.16
CA ALA A 381 6.20 8.63 -5.32
C ALA A 381 7.53 8.98 -4.67
N PHE A 382 8.11 10.09 -5.14
CA PHE A 382 9.32 10.68 -4.58
C PHE A 382 9.04 12.11 -4.08
N THR A 383 9.64 12.43 -2.95
CA THR A 383 9.63 13.76 -2.34
C THR A 383 10.77 14.64 -2.83
N THR A 384 11.87 14.04 -3.30
CA THR A 384 13.05 14.74 -3.85
C THR A 384 12.98 14.99 -5.34
N ARG A 385 12.04 14.35 -6.06
CA ARG A 385 11.95 14.37 -7.51
C ARG A 385 10.48 14.35 -7.95
N ASN A 386 10.21 14.95 -9.10
CA ASN A 386 8.89 14.93 -9.74
C ASN A 386 8.73 13.69 -10.61
N VAL A 387 8.81 12.51 -9.98
CA VAL A 387 8.60 11.23 -10.66
C VAL A 387 7.75 10.29 -9.82
N GLU A 388 7.05 9.38 -10.50
CA GLU A 388 6.31 8.28 -9.92
C GLU A 388 6.82 6.97 -10.53
N TYR A 389 7.15 5.99 -9.69
CA TYR A 389 7.44 4.64 -10.15
C TYR A 389 6.16 3.81 -10.11
N VAL A 390 5.83 3.18 -11.24
CA VAL A 390 4.62 2.38 -11.38
C VAL A 390 5.01 0.98 -11.85
N ALA A 391 4.68 -0.03 -11.04
CA ALA A 391 4.72 -1.42 -11.47
C ALA A 391 3.40 -1.72 -12.23
N GLU A 392 3.46 -1.68 -13.56
CA GLU A 392 2.30 -1.75 -14.46
C GLU A 392 2.52 -2.84 -15.51
N GLY A 393 1.58 -3.78 -15.63
CA GLY A 393 1.66 -4.87 -16.61
C GLY A 393 2.90 -5.77 -16.44
N GLY A 394 3.50 -5.78 -15.24
CA GLY A 394 4.76 -6.47 -14.94
C GLY A 394 6.03 -5.69 -15.32
N ALA A 395 5.92 -4.51 -15.92
CA ALA A 395 7.04 -3.60 -16.17
C ALA A 395 7.16 -2.56 -15.05
N LEU A 396 8.37 -2.03 -14.84
CA LEU A 396 8.58 -0.88 -13.95
C LEU A 396 8.70 0.40 -14.76
N ARG A 397 7.60 1.13 -14.85
CA ARG A 397 7.47 2.42 -15.53
C ARG A 397 7.89 3.56 -14.61
N VAL A 398 8.44 4.61 -15.22
CA VAL A 398 8.78 5.86 -14.53
C VAL A 398 8.02 6.98 -15.22
N TYR A 399 7.12 7.63 -14.50
CA TYR A 399 6.35 8.76 -15.00
C TYR A 399 6.99 10.07 -14.52
N ASP A 400 7.04 11.06 -15.41
CA ASP A 400 7.32 12.45 -15.05
C ASP A 400 6.02 13.10 -14.59
N THR A 401 5.95 13.43 -13.31
CA THR A 401 4.74 13.96 -12.69
C THR A 401 4.48 15.42 -13.09
N THR A 402 5.41 16.11 -13.73
CA THR A 402 5.15 17.46 -14.26
C THR A 402 4.42 17.48 -15.60
N ARG A 403 4.39 16.33 -16.30
CA ARG A 403 3.89 16.20 -17.67
C ARG A 403 2.90 15.06 -17.87
N ASP A 404 2.70 14.21 -16.87
CA ASP A 404 1.82 13.04 -16.90
C ASP A 404 2.14 12.04 -18.02
N VAL A 405 3.42 11.90 -18.32
CA VAL A 405 3.94 11.00 -19.36
C VAL A 405 5.13 10.21 -18.85
N LEU A 406 5.44 9.11 -19.51
CA LEU A 406 6.64 8.33 -19.27
C LEU A 406 7.91 9.22 -19.39
N LEU A 407 8.80 9.10 -18.41
CA LEU A 407 10.07 9.82 -18.37
C LEU A 407 11.05 9.18 -19.35
N VAL A 408 11.14 9.76 -20.55
CA VAL A 408 12.11 9.32 -21.57
C VAL A 408 13.40 10.14 -21.47
N ASN A 409 14.52 9.45 -21.25
CA ASN A 409 15.86 10.05 -21.22
C ASN A 409 16.95 9.03 -21.59
N ASN A 410 18.23 9.40 -21.47
CA ASN A 410 19.36 8.53 -21.82
C ASN A 410 19.47 7.24 -20.97
N PHE A 411 18.95 7.24 -19.75
CA PHE A 411 18.90 6.08 -18.86
C PHE A 411 17.61 5.27 -19.06
N LEU A 412 16.53 5.94 -19.43
CA LEU A 412 15.19 5.39 -19.63
C LEU A 412 14.69 5.68 -21.06
N PRO A 413 15.26 5.06 -22.12
CA PRO A 413 14.88 5.38 -23.50
C PRO A 413 13.41 5.06 -23.84
N GLN A 414 12.76 4.24 -23.01
CA GLN A 414 11.35 3.85 -23.14
C GLN A 414 10.52 4.22 -21.90
N GLY A 415 11.07 4.99 -20.95
CA GLY A 415 10.41 5.27 -19.67
C GLY A 415 10.27 4.05 -18.74
N THR A 416 11.10 3.02 -18.95
CA THR A 416 11.05 1.76 -18.20
C THR A 416 12.42 1.44 -17.61
N ILE A 417 12.44 1.03 -16.34
CA ILE A 417 13.60 0.39 -15.71
C ILE A 417 13.54 -1.10 -16.03
N ASN A 418 14.53 -1.59 -16.78
CA ASN A 418 14.55 -2.98 -17.27
C ASN A 418 14.96 -3.97 -16.18
N VAL A 419 14.01 -4.33 -15.30
CA VAL A 419 14.13 -5.46 -14.37
C VAL A 419 13.81 -6.75 -15.12
N VAL A 420 14.66 -7.77 -14.98
CA VAL A 420 14.42 -9.09 -15.60
C VAL A 420 13.18 -9.74 -15.00
N GLY A 421 12.31 -10.34 -15.82
CA GLY A 421 11.10 -11.01 -15.35
C GLY A 421 9.92 -10.04 -15.26
N TYR A 422 9.16 -10.13 -14.18
CA TYR A 422 8.05 -9.22 -13.89
C TYR A 422 8.30 -8.49 -12.57
N VAL A 423 7.81 -7.25 -12.50
CA VAL A 423 7.84 -6.43 -11.28
C VAL A 423 6.49 -6.47 -10.60
N GLY A 424 6.44 -6.97 -9.37
CA GLY A 424 5.18 -7.15 -8.63
C GLY A 424 4.81 -5.99 -7.70
N ASP A 425 5.79 -5.16 -7.32
CA ASP A 425 5.61 -3.95 -6.51
C ASP A 425 6.93 -3.16 -6.51
N VAL A 426 6.91 -1.92 -6.01
CA VAL A 426 8.08 -1.05 -5.86
C VAL A 426 7.96 -0.20 -4.58
N LYS A 427 9.07 -0.01 -3.86
CA LYS A 427 9.11 0.73 -2.59
C LYS A 427 10.40 1.54 -2.41
N ALA A 428 10.22 2.80 -2.04
CA ALA A 428 11.26 3.70 -1.58
C ALA A 428 11.65 3.34 -0.15
N ILE A 429 12.88 2.85 0.06
CA ILE A 429 13.31 2.41 1.40
C ILE A 429 14.05 3.49 2.21
N ASP A 430 14.36 4.62 1.58
CA ASP A 430 14.87 5.82 2.25
C ASP A 430 13.76 6.85 2.45
N PHE A 431 13.92 7.73 3.44
CA PHE A 431 13.19 8.99 3.49
C PHE A 431 13.95 9.99 2.61
N PHE A 432 13.27 10.52 1.60
CA PHE A 432 13.81 11.58 0.76
C PHE A 432 13.15 12.91 1.09
#